data_AF-A0A1G4SC51-F1
#
_entry.id   AF-A0A1G4SC51-F1
#
_cell.length_a   1.000
_cell.length_b   1.000
_cell.length_c   1.000
_cell.angle_alpha   90.00
_cell.angle_beta   90.00
_cell.angle_gamma   90.00
#
_symmetry.space_group_name_H-M   'P 1'
#
loop_
_entity.id
_entity.type
_entity.pdbx_description
1 polymer ?
#
loop_
_entity_poly.entity_id
_entity_poly.type
_entity_poly.pdbx_seq_one_letter_code
_entity_poly.pdbx_strand_id
1 'polypeptide(L)'
;MSATLTQISRQVSRARLELTPDEEFAYRWAGKDAIVNVYELNLEGLEIEHLERDQKWYSYIYRNRRAEDTCDADVVIGPIANDTIYDTMGIL
;
A
#
# COMPACT_ATOMS: atom_id res chain seq x y z
N MET A 1 16.01 -10.82 2.98
CA MET A 1 15.84 -9.70 3.93
C MET A 1 14.43 -9.82 4.48
N SER A 2 14.27 -9.87 5.81
CA SER A 2 12.95 -9.99 6.47
C SER A 2 12.51 -8.60 6.94
N ALA A 3 11.27 -8.24 6.63
CA ALA A 3 10.66 -6.97 7.05
C ALA A 3 9.35 -7.27 7.80
N THR A 4 9.24 -6.73 9.01
CA THR A 4 8.03 -6.80 9.84
C THR A 4 7.05 -5.73 9.38
N LEU A 5 5.88 -6.12 8.88
CA LEU A 5 4.84 -5.18 8.47
C LEU A 5 3.50 -5.44 9.14
N THR A 6 2.68 -4.40 9.20
CA THR A 6 1.41 -4.35 9.92
C THR A 6 0.25 -4.14 8.95
N GLN A 7 -0.84 -4.91 9.08
CA GLN A 7 -1.96 -4.90 8.13
C GLN A 7 -3.09 -3.94 8.49
N ILE A 8 -3.58 -3.22 7.49
CA ILE A 8 -4.83 -2.44 7.52
C ILE A 8 -5.83 -3.14 6.57
N SER A 9 -6.97 -3.64 7.07
CA SER A 9 -7.93 -4.39 6.22
C SER A 9 -9.18 -3.60 5.85
N ARG A 10 -9.52 -3.55 4.55
CA ARG A 10 -10.90 -3.45 4.04
C ARG A 10 -11.13 -4.62 3.07
N GLN A 11 -12.20 -5.38 3.27
CA GLN A 11 -12.55 -6.56 2.46
C GLN A 11 -12.94 -6.16 1.02
N VAL A 12 -12.20 -6.65 0.01
CA VAL A 12 -12.66 -6.68 -1.40
C VAL A 12 -12.14 -7.96 -2.08
N SER A 13 -12.94 -8.55 -2.96
CA SER A 13 -12.88 -9.89 -3.58
C SER A 13 -11.68 -10.23 -4.48
N ARG A 14 -10.60 -9.45 -4.42
CA ARG A 14 -9.20 -9.79 -4.74
C ARG A 14 -8.39 -8.98 -3.74
N ALA A 15 -8.07 -9.56 -2.59
CA ALA A 15 -7.58 -8.78 -1.46
C ALA A 15 -6.15 -8.28 -1.72
N ARG A 16 -6.01 -7.01 -2.10
CA ARG A 16 -4.73 -6.30 -2.00
C ARG A 16 -4.53 -5.93 -0.54
N LEU A 17 -3.42 -6.36 0.03
CA LEU A 17 -3.05 -6.09 1.42
C LEU A 17 -2.25 -4.80 1.48
N GLU A 18 -2.73 -3.82 2.24
CA GLU A 18 -1.97 -2.62 2.57
C GLU A 18 -1.23 -2.90 3.88
N LEU A 19 0.11 -2.88 3.78
CA LEU A 19 1.02 -3.20 4.88
C LEU A 19 1.92 -1.99 5.16
N THR A 20 2.24 -1.75 6.43
CA THR A 20 3.13 -0.67 6.86
C THR A 20 4.18 -1.17 7.86
N PRO A 21 5.46 -0.75 7.75
CA PRO A 21 6.46 -1.04 8.78
C PRO A 21 6.31 -0.16 10.02
N ASP A 22 5.55 0.94 9.92
CA ASP A 22 5.30 1.88 11.01
C ASP A 22 4.09 1.42 11.85
N GLU A 23 4.39 0.84 13.01
CA GLU A 23 3.41 0.35 13.98
C GLU A 23 2.51 1.49 14.51
N GLU A 24 3.09 2.65 14.83
CA GLU A 24 2.33 3.79 15.36
C GLU A 24 1.34 4.30 14.31
N PHE A 25 1.77 4.38 13.05
CA PHE A 25 0.88 4.69 11.93
C PHE A 25 -0.24 3.66 11.80
N ALA A 26 0.05 2.36 11.92
CA ALA A 26 -0.97 1.32 11.83
C ALA A 26 -2.05 1.48 12.91
N TYR A 27 -1.68 1.70 14.16
CA TYR A 27 -2.65 1.91 15.25
C TYR A 27 -3.48 3.19 15.07
N ARG A 28 -2.87 4.28 14.59
CA ARG A 28 -3.62 5.51 14.27
C ARG A 28 -4.67 5.29 13.18
N TRP A 29 -4.37 4.43 12.21
CA TRP A 29 -5.26 4.16 11.08
C TRP A 29 -6.33 3.10 11.39
N ALA A 30 -6.00 2.09 12.19
CA ALA A 30 -6.89 0.96 12.48
C ALA A 30 -8.13 1.35 13.32
N GLY A 31 -8.08 2.47 14.04
CA GLY A 31 -9.16 2.93 14.91
C GLY A 31 -9.08 2.35 16.32
N LYS A 32 -9.91 2.89 17.22
CA LYS A 32 -9.90 2.48 18.64
C LYS A 32 -10.37 1.04 18.78
N ASP A 33 -9.66 0.25 19.58
CA ASP A 33 -9.92 -1.17 19.88
C ASP A 33 -9.70 -2.16 18.71
N ALA A 34 -9.00 -1.75 17.65
CA ALA A 34 -8.67 -2.62 16.54
C ALA A 34 -7.57 -3.64 16.88
N ILE A 35 -7.71 -4.85 16.34
CA ILE A 35 -6.65 -5.86 16.37
C ILE A 35 -5.71 -5.59 15.20
N VAL A 36 -4.48 -5.26 15.53
CA VAL A 36 -3.42 -4.97 14.58
C VAL A 36 -2.59 -6.24 14.36
N ASN A 37 -2.69 -6.83 13.17
CA ASN A 37 -1.94 -8.04 12.82
C ASN A 37 -0.55 -7.68 12.30
N VAL A 38 0.45 -8.42 12.77
CA VAL A 38 1.86 -8.27 12.37
C VAL A 38 2.27 -9.48 11.54
N TYR A 39 2.92 -9.22 10.41
CA TYR A 39 3.35 -10.22 9.45
C TYR A 39 4.85 -10.09 9.18
N GLU A 40 5.46 -11.22 8.87
CA GLU A 40 6.79 -11.28 8.29
C GLU A 40 6.64 -11.55 6.79
N LEU A 41 7.19 -10.65 5.96
CA LEU A 41 7.22 -10.86 4.52
C LEU A 41 8.54 -11.50 4.09
N ASN A 42 8.45 -12.62 3.38
CA ASN A 42 9.56 -13.14 2.60
C ASN A 42 9.48 -12.60 1.17
N LEU A 43 10.49 -11.81 0.80
CA LEU A 43 10.59 -11.18 -0.52
C LEU A 43 11.61 -11.89 -1.44
N GLU A 44 12.14 -13.04 -1.01
CA GLU A 44 13.12 -13.78 -1.77
C GLU A 44 12.53 -14.31 -3.10
N GLY A 45 13.19 -13.98 -4.21
CA GLY A 45 12.79 -14.42 -5.54
C GLY A 45 11.64 -13.65 -6.19
N LEU A 46 11.15 -12.57 -5.55
CA LEU A 46 10.10 -11.71 -6.09
C LEU A 46 10.67 -10.51 -6.85
N GLU A 47 9.98 -10.06 -7.89
CA GLU A 47 10.24 -8.78 -8.53
C GLU A 47 9.59 -7.65 -7.72
N ILE A 48 10.43 -6.74 -7.21
CA ILE A 48 10.01 -5.67 -6.31
C ILE A 48 10.19 -4.32 -7.00
N GLU A 49 9.10 -3.60 -7.16
CA GLU A 49 9.10 -2.23 -7.66
C GLU A 49 9.02 -1.23 -6.50
N HIS A 50 10.05 -0.40 -6.38
CA HIS A 50 10.06 0.71 -5.42
C HIS A 50 9.59 1.98 -6.10
N LEU A 51 8.53 2.58 -5.57
CA LEU A 51 7.99 3.86 -6.04
C LEU A 51 8.22 4.92 -4.96
N GLU A 52 8.63 6.11 -5.40
CA GLU A 52 8.74 7.29 -4.53
C GLU A 52 7.55 8.22 -4.74
N ARG A 53 7.40 9.28 -3.93
CA ARG A 53 6.27 10.22 -4.07
C ARG A 53 6.46 11.15 -5.28
N ASP A 54 6.39 10.59 -6.47
CA ASP A 54 6.64 11.22 -7.75
C ASP A 54 5.52 10.95 -8.77
N GLN A 55 5.68 11.44 -9.99
CA GLN A 55 4.68 11.28 -11.05
C GLN A 55 4.44 9.82 -11.45
N LYS A 56 5.45 8.94 -11.31
CA LYS A 56 5.34 7.52 -11.59
C LYS A 56 4.41 6.85 -10.56
N TRP A 57 4.59 7.16 -9.28
CA TRP A 57 3.68 6.74 -8.22
C TRP A 57 2.25 7.23 -8.41
N TYR A 58 2.08 8.52 -8.71
CA TYR A 58 0.73 9.05 -8.96
C TYR A 58 0.06 8.36 -10.14
N SER A 59 0.79 8.12 -11.22
CA SER A 59 0.29 7.40 -12.40
C SER A 59 -0.08 5.95 -12.06
N TYR A 60 0.77 5.26 -11.29
CA TYR A 60 0.51 3.90 -10.82
C TYR A 60 -0.79 3.81 -10.01
N ILE A 61 -0.97 4.67 -9.00
CA ILE A 61 -2.20 4.65 -8.20
C ILE A 61 -3.43 5.04 -9.01
N TYR A 62 -3.32 6.08 -9.84
CA TYR A 62 -4.44 6.54 -10.68
C TYR A 62 -4.98 5.43 -11.59
N ARG A 63 -4.09 4.62 -12.16
CA ARG A 63 -4.43 3.46 -13.00
C ARG A 63 -4.96 2.28 -12.19
N ASN A 64 -4.33 1.96 -11.05
CA ASN A 64 -4.83 0.90 -10.16
C ASN A 64 -6.27 1.16 -9.69
N ARG A 65 -6.63 2.42 -9.40
CA ARG A 65 -8.01 2.80 -9.03
C ARG A 65 -9.03 2.58 -10.14
N ARG A 66 -8.57 2.50 -11.40
CA ARG A 66 -9.38 2.16 -12.58
C ARG A 66 -9.34 0.67 -12.91
N ALA A 67 -8.77 -0.15 -12.02
CA ALA A 67 -8.55 -1.58 -12.22
C ALA A 67 -7.68 -1.88 -13.46
N GLU A 68 -6.81 -0.95 -13.85
CA GLU A 68 -5.80 -1.17 -14.88
C GLU A 68 -4.55 -1.74 -14.22
N ASP A 69 -4.20 -2.97 -14.61
CA ASP A 69 -2.95 -3.60 -14.18
C ASP A 69 -1.81 -3.11 -15.08
N THR A 70 -0.87 -2.35 -14.51
CA THR A 70 0.20 -1.69 -15.28
C THR A 70 1.59 -1.89 -14.70
N CYS A 71 1.76 -2.86 -13.80
CA CYS A 71 3.04 -3.15 -13.19
C CYS A 71 3.24 -4.65 -13.14
N ASP A 72 4.30 -5.12 -13.80
CA ASP A 72 4.63 -6.55 -13.88
C ASP A 72 5.27 -7.08 -12.59
N ALA A 73 5.59 -6.19 -11.63
CA ALA A 73 6.21 -6.57 -10.37
C ALA A 73 5.26 -7.37 -9.47
N ASP A 74 5.80 -8.38 -8.80
CA ASP A 74 5.08 -9.17 -7.80
C ASP A 74 4.71 -8.32 -6.58
N VAL A 75 5.58 -7.37 -6.21
CA VAL A 75 5.43 -6.50 -5.05
C VAL A 75 5.73 -5.05 -5.43
N VAL A 76 4.83 -4.14 -5.06
CA VAL A 76 5.07 -2.69 -5.16
C VAL A 76 5.17 -2.09 -3.77
N ILE A 77 6.30 -1.47 -3.47
CA ILE A 77 6.55 -0.74 -2.22
C ILE A 77 6.56 0.75 -2.54
N GLY A 78 5.63 1.50 -1.96
CA GLY A 78 5.51 2.93 -2.22
C GLY A 78 4.90 3.71 -1.05
N PRO A 79 4.71 5.03 -1.22
CA PRO A 79 4.11 5.90 -0.22
C PRO A 79 2.66 5.52 0.11
N ILE A 80 2.08 6.14 1.14
CA ILE A 80 0.66 5.97 1.46
C ILE A 80 -0.21 6.59 0.36
N ALA A 81 -1.09 5.79 -0.23
CA ALA A 81 -2.06 6.21 -1.25
C ALA A 81 -3.33 6.82 -0.62
N ASN A 82 -3.20 7.90 0.17
CA ASN A 82 -4.35 8.54 0.82
C ASN A 82 -5.16 9.41 -0.15
N ASP A 83 -6.46 9.14 -0.28
CA ASP A 83 -7.43 9.86 -1.11
C ASP A 83 -7.41 11.39 -0.90
N THR A 84 -7.20 11.87 0.34
CA THR A 84 -7.14 13.31 0.65
C THR A 84 -6.01 14.04 -0.08
N ILE A 85 -4.90 13.34 -0.37
CA ILE A 85 -3.79 13.90 -1.15
C ILE A 85 -4.21 14.12 -2.62
N TYR A 86 -5.06 13.24 -3.16
CA TYR A 86 -5.50 13.30 -4.56
C TYR A 86 -6.53 14.40 -4.79
N ASP A 87 -7.47 14.60 -3.85
CA ASP A 87 -8.43 15.70 -3.88
C ASP A 87 -7.72 17.07 -3.87
N THR A 88 -6.67 17.20 -3.04
CA THR A 88 -5.90 18.45 -2.93
C THR A 88 -5.14 18.78 -4.22
N MET A 89 -4.74 17.77 -5.00
CA MET A 89 -4.01 17.95 -6.26
C MET A 89 -4.91 17.93 -7.50
N GLY A 90 -6.23 17.86 -7.34
CA GLY A 90 -7.19 17.92 -8.44
C GLY A 90 -7.09 16.73 -9.42
N ILE A 91 -6.71 15.55 -8.92
CA ILE A 91 -6.51 14.33 -9.74
C ILE A 91 -7.82 13.51 -9.91
N LEU A 92 -8.96 14.03 -9.43
CA LEU A 92 -10.30 13.45 -9.59
C LEU A 92 -11.12 14.14 -10.69
#